data_AF-A0A2G5MKP5-F1
#
_entry.id   AF-A0A2G5MKP5-F1
#
_cell.length_a   1.000
_cell.length_b   1.000
_cell.length_c   1.000
_cell.angle_alpha   90.00
_cell.angle_beta   90.00
_cell.angle_gamma   90.00
#
_symmetry.space_group_name_H-M   'P 1'
#
loop_
_entity.id
_entity.type
_entity.pdbx_description
1 polymer ?
#
loop_
_entity_poly.entity_id
_entity_poly.type
_entity_poly.pdbx_seq_one_letter_code
_entity_poly.pdbx_strand_id
1 'polypeptide(L)' 'MEKQHLAWHETLEIHELVAFQANGLMKLKKVLPEVTNQELKKIYQKAISGITNNLNELLEFFPNMPRSEDDTEERND' A
#
# COMPACT_ATOMS: atom_id res chain seq x y z
N MET A 1 -16.42 4.46 24.58
CA MET A 1 -15.54 5.29 23.74
C MET A 1 -15.91 4.99 22.31
N GLU A 2 -16.34 5.98 21.53
CA GLU A 2 -16.52 5.80 20.08
C GLU A 2 -15.20 5.30 19.49
N LYS A 3 -15.26 4.27 18.64
CA LYS A 3 -14.08 3.85 17.89
C LYS A 3 -13.72 5.00 16.95
N GLN A 4 -12.58 5.65 17.19
CA GLN A 4 -12.05 6.61 16.22
C GLN A 4 -11.64 5.84 14.97
N HIS A 5 -12.40 6.05 13.90
CA HIS A 5 -12.07 5.60 12.56
C HIS A 5 -11.58 6.79 11.75
N LEU A 6 -10.78 6.52 10.73
CA LEU A 6 -10.40 7.52 9.74
C LEU A 6 -11.66 8.12 9.10
N ALA A 7 -11.57 9.39 8.69
CA ALA A 7 -12.59 9.97 7.84
C ALA A 7 -12.61 9.25 6.48
N TRP A 8 -13.75 9.31 5.79
CA TRP A 8 -13.93 8.68 4.48
C TRP A 8 -12.91 9.16 3.44
N HIS A 9 -12.54 10.44 3.47
CA HIS A 9 -11.53 10.98 2.54
C HIS A 9 -10.13 10.46 2.85
N GLU A 10 -9.74 10.34 4.13
CA GLU A 10 -8.45 9.77 4.54
C GLU A 10 -8.36 8.29 4.13
N THR A 11 -9.48 7.57 4.26
CA THR A 11 -9.60 6.19 3.81
C THR A 11 -9.40 6.07 2.30
N LEU A 12 -10.09 6.92 1.53
CA LEU A 12 -9.95 6.96 0.08
C LEU A 12 -8.51 7.31 -0.33
N GLU A 13 -7.89 8.29 0.31
CA GLU A 13 -6.51 8.69 0.06
C GLU A 13 -5.53 7.53 0.31
N ILE A 14 -5.70 6.78 1.39
CA ILE A 14 -4.87 5.59 1.67
C ILE A 14 -5.05 4.52 0.58
N HIS A 15 -6.29 4.26 0.14
CA HIS A 15 -6.54 3.32 -0.96
C HIS A 15 -5.86 3.76 -2.26
N GLU A 16 -5.93 5.04 -2.60
CA GLU A 16 -5.29 5.62 -3.78
C GLU A 16 -3.76 5.52 -3.70
N LEU A 17 -3.17 5.86 -2.54
CA LEU A 17 -1.73 5.77 -2.31
C LEU A 17 -1.23 4.32 -2.40
N VAL A 18 -1.94 3.38 -1.78
CA VAL A 18 -1.61 1.94 -1.84
C VAL A 18 -1.73 1.44 -3.27
N ALA A 19 -2.80 1.77 -4.00
CA ALA A 19 -2.98 1.36 -5.39
C ALA A 19 -1.87 1.91 -6.28
N PHE A 20 -1.52 3.20 -6.13
CA PHE A 20 -0.45 3.83 -6.88
C PHE A 20 0.91 3.15 -6.61
N GLN A 21 1.26 2.98 -5.33
CA GLN A 21 2.54 2.41 -4.93
C GLN A 21 2.67 0.93 -5.27
N ALA A 22 1.62 0.12 -5.09
CA ALA A 22 1.63 -1.30 -5.42
C ALA A 22 1.83 -1.53 -6.93
N ASN A 23 1.13 -0.76 -7.76
CA ASN A 23 1.30 -0.79 -9.21
C ASN A 23 2.72 -0.36 -9.62
N GLY A 24 3.25 0.71 -9.02
CA GLY A 24 4.63 1.16 -9.23
C GLY A 24 5.65 0.10 -8.84
N LEU A 25 5.49 -0.52 -7.66
CA LEU A 25 6.36 -1.58 -7.15
C LEU A 25 6.40 -2.78 -8.08
N MET A 26 5.24 -3.23 -8.57
CA MET A 26 5.15 -4.32 -9.54
C MET A 26 5.94 -3.99 -10.81
N LYS A 27 5.77 -2.79 -11.38
CA LYS A 27 6.49 -2.36 -12.58
C LYS A 27 8.00 -2.33 -12.36
N LEU A 28 8.46 -1.76 -11.24
CA LEU A 28 9.89 -1.71 -10.89
C LEU A 28 10.48 -3.11 -10.73
N LYS A 29 9.79 -4.01 -10.02
CA LYS A 29 10.23 -5.41 -9.85
C LYS A 29 10.29 -6.17 -11.18
N LYS A 30 9.36 -5.91 -12.10
CA LYS A 30 9.36 -6.51 -13.45
C LYS A 30 10.53 -6.04 -14.31
N VAL A 31 10.89 -4.76 -14.25
CA VAL A 31 11.98 -4.18 -15.05
C VAL A 31 13.37 -4.49 -14.47
N LEU A 32 13.50 -4.64 -13.15
CA LEU A 32 14.79 -4.83 -12.47
C LEU A 32 15.71 -5.92 -13.09
N PRO A 33 15.22 -7.10 -13.52
CA PRO A 33 16.06 -8.12 -14.17
C PRO A 33 16.64 -7.67 -15.52
N GLU A 34 15.97 -6.76 -16.22
CA GLU A 34 16.39 -6.23 -17.52
C GLU A 34 17.43 -5.11 -17.39
N VAL A 35 17.62 -4.57 -16.19
CA VAL A 35 18.58 -3.48 -15.93
C VAL A 35 20.01 -4.04 -15.88
N THR A 36 20.80 -3.72 -16.92
CA THR A 36 22.19 -4.17 -17.06
C THR A 36 23.20 -3.30 -16.30
N ASN A 37 22.97 -1.98 -16.26
CA ASN A 37 23.83 -1.05 -15.54
C ASN A 37 23.72 -1.28 -14.03
N GLN A 38 24.84 -1.61 -13.39
CA GLN A 38 24.87 -1.97 -11.97
C GLN A 38 24.47 -0.83 -11.04
N GLU A 39 24.82 0.41 -11.37
CA GLU A 39 24.44 1.56 -10.54
C GLU A 39 22.96 1.87 -10.65
N LEU A 40 22.40 1.79 -11.86
CA LEU A 40 20.96 1.89 -12.07
C LEU A 40 20.21 0.76 -11.34
N LYS A 41 20.75 -0.46 -11.35
CA LYS A 41 20.16 -1.60 -10.64
C LYS A 41 20.06 -1.33 -9.13
N LYS A 42 21.10 -0.73 -8.51
CA LYS A 42 21.07 -0.32 -7.11
C LYS A 42 20.00 0.74 -6.83
N ILE A 43 19.82 1.71 -7.73
CA ILE A 43 18.77 2.73 -7.61
C ILE A 43 17.39 2.07 -7.63
N TYR A 44 17.13 1.14 -8.55
CA TYR A 44 15.88 0.37 -8.58
C TYR A 44 15.68 -0.43 -7.29
N GLN A 45 16.71 -1.13 -6.80
CA GLN A 45 16.63 -1.89 -5.55
C GLN A 45 16.30 -0.99 -4.35
N LYS A 46 16.93 0.18 -4.26
CA LYS A 46 16.64 1.18 -3.21
C LYS A 46 15.19 1.67 -3.30
N ALA A 47 14.71 1.99 -4.51
CA ALA A 47 13.34 2.43 -4.72
C ALA A 47 12.32 1.33 -4.37
N ILE A 48 12.56 0.09 -4.81
CA ILE A 48 11.74 -1.08 -4.48
C ILE A 48 11.65 -1.27 -2.97
N SER A 49 12.77 -1.18 -2.26
CA SER A 49 12.81 -1.30 -0.79
C SER A 49 12.00 -0.18 -0.13
N GLY A 50 12.23 1.08 -0.53
CA GLY A 50 11.50 2.23 0.01
C GLY A 50 9.99 2.14 -0.22
N ILE A 51 9.55 1.81 -1.44
CA ILE A 51 8.13 1.65 -1.74
C ILE A 51 7.52 0.47 -0.98
N THR A 52 8.26 -0.62 -0.78
CA THR A 52 7.79 -1.76 0.03
C THR A 52 7.56 -1.35 1.48
N ASN A 53 8.47 -0.58 2.07
CA ASN A 53 8.30 -0.07 3.44
C ASN A 53 7.12 0.89 3.55
N ASN A 54 6.98 1.83 2.61
CA ASN A 54 5.83 2.75 2.58
C ASN A 54 4.50 1.99 2.49
N LEU A 55 4.42 0.94 1.65
CA LEU A 55 3.23 0.11 1.55
C LEU A 55 2.92 -0.59 2.87
N ASN A 56 3.94 -1.14 3.55
CA ASN A 56 3.74 -1.78 4.85
C ASN A 56 3.19 -0.78 5.88
N GLU A 57 3.73 0.44 5.93
CA GLU A 57 3.24 1.50 6.81
C GLU A 57 1.80 1.90 6.48
N LEU A 58 1.46 2.06 5.19
CA LEU A 58 0.08 2.40 4.78
C LEU A 58 -0.93 1.29 5.11
N LEU A 59 -0.52 0.02 5.03
CA LEU A 59 -1.39 -1.11 5.35
C LEU A 59 -1.77 -1.17 6.84
N GLU A 60 -0.97 -0.60 7.73
CA GLU A 60 -1.28 -0.53 9.16
C GLU A 60 -2.52 0.32 9.47
N PHE A 61 -2.94 1.18 8.54
CA PHE A 61 -4.12 2.03 8.72
C PHE A 61 -5.44 1.37 8.28
N PHE A 62 -5.41 0.26 7.54
CA PHE A 62 -6.61 -0.44 7.07
C PHE A 62 -7.56 -0.88 8.20
N PRO A 63 -7.07 -1.36 9.35
CA PRO A 63 -7.93 -1.68 10.50
C PRO A 63 -8.71 -0.49 11.05
N ASN A 64 -8.25 0.75 10.81
CA ASN A 64 -8.85 1.99 11.31
C ASN A 64 -9.83 2.64 10.32
N MET A 65 -10.01 2.05 9.13
CA MET A 65 -10.96 2.56 8.14
C MET A 65 -12.41 2.36 8.62
N PRO A 66 -13.33 3.28 8.27
CA PRO A 66 -14.74 3.10 8.55
C PRO A 66 -15.25 1.84 7.87
N ARG A 67 -16.04 1.04 8.58
CA ARG A 67 -16.72 -0.15 8.06
C ARG A 67 -18.21 0.11 8.02
N SER A 68 -18.89 -0.36 6.99
CA SER A 68 -20.35 -0.38 7.01
C SER A 68 -20.82 -1.45 7.99
N GLU A 69 -21.99 -1.28 8.61
CA GLU A 69 -22.55 -2.27 9.54
C GLU A 69 -22.78 -3.64 8.85
N ASP A 70 -22.96 -3.63 7.53
CA ASP A 70 -23.10 -4.84 6.70
C ASP A 70 -21.79 -5.65 6.59
N ASP A 71 -20.61 -5.00 6.63
CA ASP A 71 -19.30 -5.68 6.54
C ASP A 71 -18.96 -6.51 7.80
N THR A 72 -19.68 -6.30 8.90
CA THR A 72 -19.46 -7.03 10.17
C THR A 72 -20.15 -8.39 10.24
N GLU A 73 -21.18 -8.63 9.44
CA GLU A 73 -21.93 -9.90 9.44
C GLU A 73 -21.25 -10.96 8.56
N GLU A 74 -20.72 -10.60 7.38
CA GLU A 74 -20.14 -11.55 6.42
C GLU A 74 -18.80 -12.18 6.85
N ARG A 75 -18.17 -11.68 7.93
CA ARG A 75 -16.84 -12.14 8.37
C ARG A 75 -16.88 -13.13 9.53
N ASN A 76 -18.09 -13.51 9.99
CA ASN A 76 -18.32 -14.46 11.09
C ASN A 76 -18.86 -15.83 10.65
N ASP A 77 -18.95 -16.09 9.33
CA ASP A 77 -19.27 -17.39 8.72
C ASP A 77 -18.03 -18.04 8.07
#